data_AF-A0A2S9QGR4-F1
#
_entry.id   AF-A0A2S9QGR4-F1
#
_cell.length_a   1.000
_cell.length_b   1.000
_cell.length_c   1.000
_cell.angle_alpha   90.00
_cell.angle_beta   90.00
_cell.angle_gamma   90.00
#
_symmetry.space_group_name_H-M   'P 1'
#
loop_
_entity.id
_entity.type
_entity.pdbx_description
1 polymer ?
#
loop_
_entity_poly.entity_id
_entity_poly.type
_entity_poly.pdbx_seq_one_letter_code
_entity_poly.pdbx_strand_id
1 'polypeptide(L)' 'MDPKAEWLRYSGWDATEHDRWLRDRIASLFDLETPTPKQQHLLQMASLRLTLQDLPAAAYPGHEAELRALAESEFKDSD' A
#
# COMPACT_ATOMS: atom_id res chain seq x y z
N MET A 1 4.40 -14.03 9.69
CA MET A 1 4.05 -14.06 8.26
C MET A 1 4.87 -12.96 7.59
N ASP A 2 5.24 -13.08 6.31
CA ASP A 2 6.05 -12.06 5.63
C ASP A 2 5.13 -10.90 5.18
N PRO A 3 5.29 -9.67 5.72
CA PRO A 3 4.41 -8.53 5.43
C PRO A 3 4.32 -8.21 3.93
N LYS A 4 5.42 -8.41 3.20
CA LYS A 4 5.46 -8.19 1.75
C LYS A 4 4.59 -9.19 1.01
N ALA A 5 4.71 -10.47 1.37
CA ALA A 5 3.92 -11.54 0.76
C ALA A 5 2.41 -11.37 1.07
N GLU A 6 2.07 -10.94 2.29
CA GLU A 6 0.69 -10.61 2.65
C GLU A 6 0.15 -9.44 1.84
N TRP A 7 0.93 -8.36 1.71
CA TRP A 7 0.55 -7.21 0.89
C TRP A 7 0.28 -7.58 -0.57
N LEU A 8 1.21 -8.31 -1.19
CA LEU A 8 1.08 -8.75 -2.59
C LEU A 8 -0.16 -9.63 -2.79
N ARG A 9 -0.47 -10.49 -1.82
CA ARG A 9 -1.58 -11.44 -1.90
C ARG A 9 -2.94 -10.79 -1.65
N TYR A 10 -3.02 -9.89 -0.69
CA TYR A 10 -4.30 -9.44 -0.14
C TYR A 10 -4.65 -7.99 -0.46
N SER A 11 -3.71 -7.12 -0.86
CA SER A 11 -3.98 -5.68 -1.12
C SER A 11 -5.21 -5.35 -1.98
N GLY A 12 -5.61 -6.26 -2.89
CA GLY A 12 -6.72 -6.07 -3.83
C GLY A 12 -6.43 -5.04 -4.92
N TRP A 13 -5.16 -4.68 -5.11
CA TRP A 13 -4.71 -3.71 -6.11
C TRP A 13 -4.18 -4.44 -7.36
N ASP A 14 -5.05 -5.19 -8.01
CA ASP A 14 -4.74 -6.00 -9.19
C ASP A 14 -5.64 -5.71 -10.41
N ALA A 15 -6.66 -4.86 -10.25
CA ALA A 15 -7.66 -4.54 -11.26
C ALA A 15 -7.08 -3.87 -12.52
N THR A 16 -6.15 -2.93 -12.36
CA THR A 16 -5.52 -2.19 -13.46
C THR A 16 -4.00 -2.35 -13.48
N GLU A 17 -3.36 -1.99 -14.60
CA GLU A 17 -1.89 -1.97 -14.68
C GLU A 17 -1.29 -0.98 -13.68
N HIS A 18 -1.89 0.20 -13.54
CA HIS A 18 -1.50 1.21 -12.55
C HIS A 18 -1.63 0.69 -11.12
N ASP A 19 -2.72 -0.03 -10.81
CA ASP A 19 -2.89 -0.64 -9.48
C ASP A 19 -1.81 -1.68 -9.18
N ARG A 20 -1.51 -2.56 -10.14
CA ARG A 20 -0.43 -3.55 -10.00
C ARG A 20 0.92 -2.88 -9.83
N TRP A 21 1.18 -1.81 -10.60
CA TRP A 21 2.41 -1.03 -10.46
C TRP A 21 2.54 -0.42 -9.06
N LEU A 22 1.49 0.24 -8.54
CA LEU A 22 1.47 0.79 -7.19
C LEU A 22 1.65 -0.30 -6.13
N ARG A 23 0.96 -1.43 -6.28
CA ARG A 23 1.07 -2.59 -5.39
C ARG A 23 2.51 -3.08 -5.31
N ASP A 24 3.14 -3.29 -6.45
CA ASP A 24 4.50 -3.84 -6.53
C ASP A 24 5.54 -2.83 -6.02
N ARG A 25 5.31 -1.52 -6.24
CA ARG A 25 6.14 -0.44 -5.66
C ARG A 25 6.04 -0.38 -4.14
N ILE A 26 4.84 -0.44 -3.57
CA ILE A 26 4.66 -0.54 -2.11
C ILE A 26 5.31 -1.83 -1.58
N ALA A 27 5.18 -2.94 -2.31
CA ALA A 27 5.81 -4.22 -1.94
C ALA A 27 7.33 -4.11 -1.82
N SER A 28 7.97 -3.31 -2.69
CA SER A 28 9.43 -3.08 -2.64
C SER A 28 9.88 -2.29 -1.41
N LEU A 29 9.00 -1.48 -0.80
CA LEU A 29 9.33 -0.71 0.41
C LEU A 29 9.55 -1.62 1.63
N PHE A 30 8.96 -2.81 1.64
CA PHE A 30 9.15 -3.78 2.74
C PHE A 30 10.57 -4.37 2.77
N ASP A 31 11.31 -4.30 1.66
CA ASP A 31 12.70 -4.76 1.59
C ASP A 31 13.71 -3.69 2.05
N LEU A 32 13.26 -2.45 2.30
CA LEU A 32 14.14 -1.36 2.71
C LEU A 32 14.57 -1.54 4.17
N GLU A 33 15.87 -1.49 4.42
CA GLU A 33 16.43 -1.52 5.78
C GLU A 33 16.06 -0.25 6.58
N THR A 34 16.02 0.90 5.91
CA THR A 34 15.70 2.20 6.52
C THR A 34 14.77 3.02 5.63
N PRO A 35 13.46 2.76 5.64
CA PRO A 35 12.48 3.55 4.90
C PRO A 35 12.41 4.99 5.44
N THR A 36 12.21 5.96 4.55
CA THR A 36 11.99 7.37 4.91
C THR A 36 10.70 7.53 5.74
N PRO A 37 10.50 8.65 6.46
CA PRO A 37 9.26 8.87 7.21
C PRO A 37 7.99 8.76 6.33
N LYS A 38 8.06 9.21 5.08
CA LYS A 38 6.94 9.10 4.13
C LYS A 38 6.69 7.65 3.71
N GLN A 39 7.75 6.87 3.46
CA GLN A 39 7.64 5.44 3.15
C GLN A 39 7.14 4.64 4.35
N GLN A 40 7.58 4.96 5.56
CA GLN A 40 7.07 4.37 6.80
C GLN A 40 5.58 4.61 6.96
N HIS A 41 5.13 5.84 6.68
CA HIS A 41 3.70 6.16 6.71
C HIS A 41 2.90 5.35 5.67
N LEU A 42 3.46 5.19 4.47
CA LEU A 42 2.90 4.32 3.43
C LEU A 42 2.78 2.86 3.88
N LEU A 43 3.84 2.30 4.49
CA LEU A 43 3.84 0.94 5.02
C LEU A 43 2.84 0.75 6.17
N GLN A 44 2.65 1.77 7.01
CA GLN A 44 1.64 1.76 8.06
C GLN A 44 0.22 1.72 7.48
N MET A 45 -0.07 2.56 6.48
CA MET A 45 -1.36 2.60 5.80
C MET A 45 -1.62 1.31 5.01
N ALA A 46 -0.61 0.75 4.36
CA ALA A 46 -0.69 -0.55 3.70
C ALA A 46 -1.02 -1.67 4.70
N SER A 47 -0.34 -1.68 5.85
CA SER A 47 -0.62 -2.65 6.93
C SER A 47 -2.03 -2.48 7.49
N LEU A 48 -2.47 -1.24 7.72
CA LEU A 48 -3.82 -0.94 8.19
C LEU A 48 -4.85 -1.47 7.19
N ARG A 49 -4.66 -1.26 5.88
CA ARG A 49 -5.55 -1.79 4.85
C ARG A 49 -5.71 -3.31 4.96
N LEU A 50 -4.61 -4.05 5.16
CA LEU A 50 -4.66 -5.50 5.33
C LEU A 50 -5.47 -5.91 6.56
N THR A 51 -5.31 -5.19 7.68
CA THR A 51 -6.08 -5.47 8.91
C THR A 51 -7.57 -5.12 8.81
N LEU A 52 -7.93 -4.22 7.88
CA LEU A 52 -9.29 -3.73 7.72
C LEU A 52 -10.11 -4.52 6.67
N GLN A 53 -9.50 -5.47 5.96
CA GLN A 53 -10.20 -6.23 4.91
C GLN A 53 -11.35 -7.10 5.44
N ASP A 54 -11.28 -7.51 6.69
CA ASP A 54 -12.35 -8.27 7.35
C ASP A 54 -13.44 -7.38 7.94
N LEU A 55 -13.28 -6.05 7.88
CA LEU A 55 -14.25 -5.10 8.41
C LEU A 55 -15.14 -4.54 7.29
N PRO A 56 -16.42 -4.23 7.58
CA PRO A 56 -17.30 -3.61 6.59
C PRO A 56 -16.68 -2.32 6.05
N ALA A 57 -16.65 -2.14 4.73
CA ALA A 57 -16.07 -0.97 4.06
C ALA A 57 -16.54 0.39 4.61
N ALA A 58 -17.71 0.44 5.27
CA ALA A 58 -18.23 1.62 5.95
C ALA A 58 -17.42 2.06 7.19
N ALA A 59 -16.55 1.21 7.74
CA ALA A 59 -15.73 1.54 8.91
C ALA A 59 -14.60 2.52 8.58
N TYR A 60 -14.13 2.54 7.32
CA TYR A 60 -13.00 3.38 6.89
C TYR A 60 -13.21 3.94 5.48
N PRO A 61 -14.22 4.82 5.29
CA PRO A 61 -14.43 5.48 4.02
C PRO A 61 -13.20 6.35 3.68
N GLY A 62 -12.62 6.14 2.49
CA GLY A 62 -11.54 6.98 1.96
C GLY A 62 -10.11 6.48 2.20
N HIS A 63 -9.91 5.46 3.03
CA HIS A 63 -8.56 4.93 3.33
C HIS A 63 -7.83 4.41 2.07
N GLU A 64 -8.56 3.82 1.13
CA GLU A 64 -8.00 3.41 -0.16
C GLU A 64 -7.55 4.60 -1.01
N ALA A 65 -8.35 5.66 -1.06
CA ALA A 65 -8.03 6.87 -1.82
C ALA A 65 -6.81 7.59 -1.20
N GLU A 66 -6.72 7.62 0.12
CA GLU A 66 -5.58 8.18 0.84
C GLU A 66 -4.30 7.37 0.59
N LEU A 67 -4.37 6.03 0.73
CA LEU A 67 -3.23 5.17 0.44
C LEU A 67 -2.77 5.32 -1.02
N ARG A 68 -3.71 5.41 -1.97
CA ARG A 68 -3.40 5.63 -3.38
C ARG A 68 -2.72 6.99 -3.60
N ALA A 69 -3.27 8.06 -3.03
CA ALA A 69 -2.69 9.40 -3.16
C ALA A 69 -1.27 9.48 -2.56
N LEU A 70 -1.03 8.82 -1.42
CA LEU A 70 0.30 8.72 -0.80
C LEU A 70 1.27 7.94 -1.70
N ALA A 71 0.84 6.80 -2.22
CA ALA A 71 1.67 5.96 -3.08
C ALA A 71 2.01 6.68 -4.39
N GLU A 72 1.02 7.31 -5.02
CA GLU A 72 1.25 8.13 -6.21
C GLU A 72 2.21 9.28 -5.90
N SER A 73 2.03 10.01 -4.80
CA SER A 73 2.96 11.07 -4.41
C SER A 73 4.38 10.55 -4.14
N GLU A 74 4.56 9.33 -3.65
CA GLU A 74 5.88 8.75 -3.41
C GLU A 74 6.57 8.34 -4.70
N PHE A 75 5.82 7.82 -5.68
CA PHE A 75 6.40 7.21 -6.87
C PHE A 75 6.30 8.06 -8.14
N LYS A 76 5.60 9.20 -8.12
CA LYS A 76 5.39 10.09 -9.28
C LYS A 76 6.67 10.76 -9.81
N ASP A 77 7.72 10.84 -8.99
CA ASP A 77 9.02 11.44 -9.37
C ASP A 77 10.08 10.38 -9.76
N SER A 78 9.70 9.11 -9.94
CA SER A 78 10.62 7.99 -10.22
C SER A 78 10.69 7.56 -11.70
N ASP A 79 10.36 8.47 -12.63
CA ASP A 79 10.48 8.28 -14.10
C ASP A 79 11.72 8.98 -14.65
#